data_AF-A0A972G5L1-F1
#
_entry.id   AF-A0A972G5L1-F1
#
_cell.length_a   1.000
_cell.length_b   1.000
_cell.length_c   1.000
_cell.angle_alpha   90.00
_cell.angle_beta   90.00
_cell.angle_gamma   90.00
#
_symmetry.space_group_name_H-M   'P 1'
#
loop_
_entity.id
_entity.type
_entity.pdbx_description
1 polymer ?
#
loop_
_entity_poly.entity_id
_entity_poly.type
_entity_poly.pdbx_seq_one_letter_code
_entity_poly.pdbx_strand_id
1 'polypeptide(L)'
;MTDPFSPWEERLKVSLQALRILAKYDYPTIISTKSTLIGEETYREVLAEGNFYVRISFSAAIDSLLNSMEKGLPSIEQRLGTIARLTEVGVPVSARLQPIVPGHEQVASQLLNLAADHGAVHVSAEFLKFPLENSSKEFISLSKNAPELLDVYRSSGAKRVGRELCLPAEAKVSTHFELRNLALAKGIHFGFADNEFLHLNPYVSCCNAADKFLRNAHFFNANALSILKSQMSKEQIRFKYPDDAWLPKQSMLSHINSRSRMSLSSLSANQAWKEILRRKWNSRSRRGGPADYFGIKPREERDSVGNLIFEWNRDVAA
;
A
#
# COMPACT_ATOMS: atom_id res chain seq x y z
N MET A 1 -7.86 11.87 2.22
CA MET A 1 -6.51 12.17 2.75
C MET A 1 -5.98 13.33 1.94
N THR A 2 -5.47 14.38 2.59
CA THR A 2 -4.97 15.58 1.92
C THR A 2 -3.45 15.61 2.03
N ASP A 3 -2.77 16.15 1.03
CA ASP A 3 -1.32 16.36 1.09
C ASP A 3 -0.99 17.43 2.14
N PRO A 4 -0.19 17.13 3.17
CA PRO A 4 0.12 18.08 4.23
C PRO A 4 0.98 19.26 3.75
N PHE A 5 1.69 19.11 2.62
CA PHE A 5 2.59 20.13 2.08
C PHE A 5 1.97 20.92 0.93
N SER A 6 0.69 21.26 1.08
CA SER A 6 0.00 22.18 0.18
C SER A 6 0.65 23.58 0.20
N PRO A 7 0.35 24.49 -0.74
CA PRO A 7 0.88 25.86 -0.73
C PRO A 7 0.62 26.65 0.58
N TRP A 8 -0.39 26.26 1.37
CA TRP A 8 -0.63 26.87 2.69
C TRP A 8 0.47 26.54 3.70
N GLU A 9 1.11 25.38 3.57
CA GLU A 9 2.19 24.95 4.46
C GLU A 9 3.42 25.86 4.33
N GLU A 10 3.63 26.49 3.17
CA GLU A 10 4.71 27.49 3.00
C GLU A 10 4.57 28.67 3.96
N ARG A 11 3.34 29.05 4.29
CA ARG A 11 3.02 30.19 5.17
C ARG A 11 2.82 29.75 6.62
N LEU A 12 2.08 28.67 6.83
CA LEU A 12 1.60 28.27 8.15
C LEU A 12 2.60 27.38 8.90
N LYS A 13 3.45 26.62 8.19
CA LYS A 13 4.48 25.73 8.75
C LYS A 13 3.95 24.77 9.83
N VAL A 14 2.68 24.35 9.73
CA VAL A 14 2.03 23.51 10.76
C VAL A 14 2.57 22.10 10.70
N SER A 15 2.79 21.57 9.50
CA SER A 15 3.43 20.27 9.32
C SER A 15 4.86 20.31 9.83
N LEU A 16 5.62 21.39 9.59
CA LEU A 16 6.96 21.56 10.16
C LEU A 16 6.96 21.54 11.70
N GLN A 17 6.01 22.24 12.34
CA GLN A 17 5.86 22.20 13.80
C GLN A 17 5.55 20.78 14.31
N ALA A 18 4.65 20.07 13.63
CA ALA A 18 4.35 18.67 13.95
C ALA A 18 5.57 17.76 13.78
N LEU A 19 6.34 17.92 12.69
CA LEU A 19 7.56 17.16 12.45
C LEU A 19 8.60 17.39 13.55
N ARG A 20 8.78 18.62 14.05
CA ARG A 20 9.68 18.90 15.18
C ARG A 20 9.25 18.17 16.45
N ILE A 21 7.94 18.11 16.73
CA ILE A 21 7.41 17.36 17.87
C ILE A 21 7.66 15.86 17.69
N LEU A 22 7.39 15.31 16.51
CA LEU A 22 7.61 13.89 16.23
C LEU A 22 9.09 13.52 16.30
N ALA A 23 9.98 14.38 15.81
CA ALA A 23 11.43 14.23 15.91
C ALA A 23 11.89 14.20 17.37
N LYS A 24 11.38 15.11 18.21
CA LYS A 24 11.69 15.16 19.65
C LYS A 24 11.40 13.84 20.37
N TYR A 25 10.40 13.09 19.92
CA TYR A 25 10.00 11.81 20.53
C TYR A 25 10.49 10.58 19.75
N ASP A 26 11.37 10.76 18.75
CA ASP A 26 11.83 9.69 17.84
C ASP A 26 10.66 8.89 17.23
N TYR A 27 9.52 9.56 17.01
CA TYR A 27 8.27 8.87 16.68
C TYR A 27 8.28 8.36 15.24
N PRO A 28 8.11 7.04 15.00
CA PRO A 28 8.16 6.46 13.65
C PRO A 28 7.11 7.08 12.74
N THR A 29 7.54 7.81 11.71
CA THR A 29 6.63 8.61 10.88
C THR A 29 6.87 8.36 9.39
N ILE A 30 5.80 7.95 8.69
CA ILE A 30 5.76 7.89 7.23
C ILE A 30 5.15 9.17 6.69
N ILE A 31 5.82 9.80 5.75
CA ILE A 31 5.34 11.00 5.06
C ILE A 31 5.07 10.63 3.61
N SER A 32 3.90 10.96 3.08
CA SER A 32 3.59 10.74 1.66
C SER A 32 3.13 12.06 1.02
N THR A 33 3.79 12.48 -0.05
CA THR A 33 3.52 13.77 -0.69
C THR A 33 3.84 13.76 -2.18
N LYS A 34 3.23 14.68 -2.92
CA LYS A 34 3.66 15.07 -4.28
C LYS A 34 4.39 16.42 -4.30
N SER A 35 4.48 17.10 -3.16
CA SER A 35 5.11 18.41 -3.01
C SER A 35 6.64 18.30 -2.95
N THR A 36 7.33 19.35 -3.41
CA THR A 36 8.78 19.51 -3.29
C THR A 36 9.20 20.22 -2.01
N LEU A 37 8.24 20.82 -1.28
CA LEU A 37 8.48 21.63 -0.08
C LEU A 37 9.23 20.85 1.00
N ILE A 38 8.99 19.54 1.10
CA ILE A 38 9.65 18.64 2.05
C ILE A 38 11.17 18.53 1.82
N GLY A 39 11.64 18.87 0.61
CA GLY A 39 13.07 18.88 0.26
C GLY A 39 13.77 20.22 0.49
N GLU A 40 13.07 21.23 1.00
CA GLU A 40 13.68 22.51 1.39
C GLU A 40 14.50 22.36 2.68
N GLU A 41 15.55 23.16 2.84
CA GLU A 41 16.51 23.09 3.96
C GLU A 41 15.83 23.00 5.34
N THR A 42 14.85 23.87 5.61
CA THR A 42 14.16 23.91 6.92
C THR A 42 13.45 22.59 7.29
N TYR A 43 13.03 21.80 6.28
CA TYR A 43 12.44 20.49 6.51
C TYR A 43 13.52 19.42 6.60
N ARG A 44 14.52 19.47 5.73
CA ARG A 44 15.62 18.52 5.71
C ARG A 44 16.36 18.44 7.05
N GLU A 45 16.61 19.58 7.70
CA GLU A 45 17.21 19.63 9.04
C GLU A 45 16.42 18.78 10.05
N VAL A 46 15.10 18.99 10.13
CA VAL A 46 14.23 18.25 11.06
C VAL A 46 14.13 16.77 10.69
N LEU A 47 14.11 16.46 9.39
CA LEU A 47 13.99 15.09 8.93
C LEU A 47 15.26 14.28 9.17
N ALA A 48 16.44 14.88 9.00
CA ALA A 48 17.73 14.22 9.16
C ALA A 48 17.98 13.75 10.60
N GLU A 49 17.45 14.47 11.58
CA GLU A 49 17.61 14.14 13.00
C GLU A 49 16.54 13.16 13.52
N GLY A 50 15.48 12.92 12.76
CA GLY A 50 14.31 12.19 13.23
C GLY A 50 14.20 10.73 12.81
N ASN A 51 13.01 10.17 13.01
CA ASN A 51 12.63 8.82 12.59
C ASN A 51 11.59 8.92 11.48
N PHE A 52 12.04 9.38 10.33
CA PHE A 52 11.18 9.70 9.20
C PHE A 52 11.51 8.84 7.98
N TYR A 53 10.46 8.48 7.25
CA TYR A 53 10.54 7.80 5.97
C TYR A 53 9.61 8.51 4.99
N VAL A 54 10.18 9.05 3.91
CA VAL A 54 9.44 9.89 2.96
C VAL A 54 9.07 9.09 1.72
N ARG A 55 7.85 9.27 1.24
CA ARG A 55 7.32 8.64 0.03
C ARG A 55 6.92 9.73 -0.95
N ILE A 56 7.67 9.87 -2.04
CA ILE A 56 7.36 10.82 -3.11
C ILE A 56 6.46 10.11 -4.13
N SER A 57 5.26 10.65 -4.33
CA SER A 57 4.23 10.05 -5.17
C SER A 57 4.36 10.46 -6.63
N PHE A 58 4.22 9.48 -7.52
CA PHE A 58 4.15 9.64 -8.97
C PHE A 58 2.96 8.88 -9.52
N SER A 59 2.37 9.42 -10.58
CA SER A 59 1.35 8.74 -11.38
C SER A 59 1.98 8.36 -12.72
N ALA A 60 1.88 7.10 -13.12
CA ALA A 60 2.33 6.66 -14.43
C ALA A 60 1.16 6.77 -15.42
N ALA A 61 1.15 7.83 -16.21
CA ALA A 61 0.06 8.21 -17.12
C ALA A 61 0.56 9.13 -18.24
N ILE A 62 -0.28 9.37 -19.26
CA ILE A 62 -0.05 10.43 -20.26
C ILE A 62 -0.14 11.85 -19.68
N ASP A 63 0.56 12.78 -20.34
CA ASP A 63 0.62 14.20 -19.97
C ASP A 63 -0.75 14.86 -19.89
N SER A 64 -1.68 14.57 -20.81
CA SER A 64 -3.03 15.17 -20.77
C SER A 64 -3.78 14.80 -19.49
N LEU A 65 -3.63 13.56 -19.01
CA LEU A 65 -4.25 13.09 -17.79
C LEU A 65 -3.56 13.69 -16.56
N LEU A 66 -2.23 13.75 -16.54
CA LEU A 66 -1.46 14.41 -15.48
C LEU A 66 -1.82 15.89 -15.38
N ASN A 67 -1.89 16.62 -16.50
CA ASN A 67 -2.26 18.03 -16.52
C ASN A 67 -3.69 18.30 -16.01
N SER A 68 -4.58 17.33 -16.14
CA SER A 68 -5.96 17.42 -15.66
C SER A 68 -6.10 17.01 -14.19
N MET A 69 -5.47 15.90 -13.78
CA MET A 69 -5.60 15.33 -12.43
C MET A 69 -4.59 15.89 -11.42
N GLU A 70 -3.38 16.21 -11.87
CA GLU A 70 -2.25 16.72 -11.08
C GLU A 70 -1.98 18.21 -11.36
N LYS A 71 -3.03 18.97 -11.73
CA LYS A 71 -2.89 20.39 -12.03
C LYS A 71 -2.27 21.16 -10.86
N GLY A 72 -1.17 21.86 -11.14
CA GLY A 72 -0.46 22.68 -10.15
C GLY A 72 0.47 21.89 -9.23
N LEU A 73 0.67 20.59 -9.48
CA LEU A 73 1.69 19.81 -8.78
C LEU A 73 3.06 20.00 -9.43
N PRO A 74 4.15 19.83 -8.65
CA PRO A 74 5.50 19.85 -9.19
C PRO A 74 5.71 18.80 -10.30
N SER A 75 6.59 19.12 -11.24
CA SER A 75 6.94 18.20 -12.31
C SER A 75 7.56 16.91 -11.77
N ILE A 76 7.59 15.87 -12.61
CA ILE A 76 8.28 14.62 -12.28
C ILE A 76 9.74 14.90 -11.92
N GLU A 77 10.43 15.73 -12.70
CA GLU A 77 11.82 16.11 -12.46
C GLU A 77 12.03 16.80 -11.11
N GLN A 78 11.16 17.76 -10.75
CA GLN A 78 11.24 18.43 -9.46
C GLN A 78 11.03 17.45 -8.29
N ARG A 79 10.11 16.50 -8.45
CA ARG A 79 9.88 15.43 -7.47
C ARG A 79 11.07 14.48 -7.37
N LEU A 80 11.71 14.11 -8.48
CA LEU A 80 12.95 13.33 -8.49
C LEU A 80 14.10 14.08 -7.80
N GLY A 81 14.27 15.37 -8.08
CA GLY A 81 15.24 16.21 -7.36
C GLY A 81 14.95 16.32 -5.86
N THR A 82 13.70 16.19 -5.43
CA THR A 82 13.33 16.12 -4.01
C THR A 82 13.81 14.82 -3.36
N ILE A 83 13.76 13.70 -4.09
CA ILE A 83 14.34 12.42 -3.64
C ILE A 83 15.85 12.58 -3.40
N ALA A 84 16.55 13.17 -4.37
CA ALA A 84 18.00 13.40 -4.26
C ALA A 84 18.34 14.27 -3.03
N ARG A 85 17.70 15.44 -2.89
CA ARG A 85 17.94 16.37 -1.76
C ARG A 85 17.69 15.76 -0.39
N LEU A 86 16.71 14.87 -0.26
CA LEU A 86 16.40 14.15 0.99
C LEU A 86 17.41 13.03 1.25
N THR A 87 17.81 12.31 0.21
CA THR A 87 18.81 11.24 0.30
C THR A 87 20.17 11.78 0.72
N GLU A 88 20.56 12.96 0.24
CA GLU A 88 21.80 13.68 0.63
C GLU A 88 21.93 13.88 2.15
N VAL A 89 20.81 14.06 2.85
CA VAL A 89 20.79 14.25 4.32
C VAL A 89 20.48 12.95 5.08
N GLY A 90 20.53 11.80 4.40
CA GLY A 90 20.38 10.48 5.01
C GLY A 90 18.93 10.05 5.30
N VAL A 91 17.93 10.79 4.82
CA VAL A 91 16.52 10.41 5.00
C VAL A 91 16.18 9.29 4.01
N PRO A 92 15.66 8.13 4.45
CA PRO A 92 15.22 7.10 3.53
C PRO A 92 14.01 7.59 2.73
N VAL A 93 14.10 7.49 1.40
CA VAL A 93 13.06 7.92 0.48
C VAL A 93 12.56 6.75 -0.37
N SER A 94 11.26 6.71 -0.62
CA SER A 94 10.67 5.81 -1.61
C SER A 94 9.91 6.53 -2.70
N ALA A 95 9.89 5.94 -3.89
CA ALA A 95 8.95 6.34 -4.92
C ALA A 95 7.65 5.55 -4.79
N ARG A 96 6.54 6.27 -4.81
CA ARG A 96 5.19 5.70 -4.73
C ARG A 96 4.51 5.85 -6.08
N LEU A 97 4.60 4.82 -6.92
CA LEU A 97 3.99 4.73 -8.26
C LEU A 97 2.51 4.33 -8.12
N GLN A 98 1.69 5.28 -7.68
CA GLN A 98 0.28 5.04 -7.38
C GLN A 98 -0.53 6.27 -7.83
N PRO A 99 -1.29 6.17 -8.95
CA PRO A 99 -1.57 4.96 -9.73
C PRO A 99 -0.62 4.70 -10.91
N ILE A 100 -0.58 3.45 -11.36
CA ILE A 100 -0.25 3.04 -12.73
C ILE A 100 -1.54 3.02 -13.55
N VAL A 101 -1.62 3.85 -14.58
CA VAL A 101 -2.77 3.83 -15.49
C VAL A 101 -2.55 2.71 -16.52
N PRO A 102 -3.53 1.82 -16.74
CA PRO A 102 -3.42 0.77 -17.75
C PRO A 102 -3.00 1.31 -19.13
N GLY A 103 -2.02 0.65 -19.75
CA GLY A 103 -1.36 1.12 -20.99
C GLY A 103 -0.14 2.02 -20.76
N HIS A 104 0.18 2.36 -19.51
CA HIS A 104 1.34 3.18 -19.11
C HIS A 104 2.31 2.45 -18.18
N GLU A 105 2.36 1.12 -18.25
CA GLU A 105 3.25 0.27 -17.46
C GLU A 105 4.74 0.57 -17.73
N GLN A 106 5.08 0.92 -18.98
CA GLN A 106 6.44 1.34 -19.34
C GLN A 106 6.85 2.65 -18.64
N VAL A 107 5.92 3.60 -18.48
CA VAL A 107 6.17 4.85 -17.74
C VAL A 107 6.48 4.54 -16.28
N ALA A 108 5.79 3.57 -15.68
CA ALA A 108 6.09 3.12 -14.32
C ALA A 108 7.52 2.55 -14.21
N SER A 109 7.96 1.77 -15.19
CA SER A 109 9.33 1.23 -15.24
C SER A 109 10.39 2.32 -15.40
N GLN A 110 10.13 3.33 -16.24
CA GLN A 110 11.02 4.49 -16.40
C GLN A 110 11.12 5.30 -15.11
N LEU A 111 9.98 5.62 -14.48
CA LEU A 111 9.93 6.34 -13.20
C LEU A 111 10.65 5.58 -12.09
N LEU A 112 10.54 4.24 -12.07
CA LEU A 112 11.26 3.40 -11.12
C LEU A 112 12.78 3.56 -11.27
N ASN A 113 13.28 3.43 -12.50
CA ASN A 113 14.71 3.61 -12.79
C ASN A 113 15.19 4.99 -12.38
N LEU A 114 14.48 6.04 -12.80
CA LEU A 114 14.82 7.42 -12.45
C LEU A 114 14.81 7.65 -10.94
N ALA A 115 13.81 7.14 -10.22
CA ALA A 115 13.74 7.28 -8.77
C ALA A 115 14.91 6.58 -8.07
N ALA A 116 15.27 5.37 -8.53
CA ALA A 116 16.44 4.65 -8.01
C ALA A 116 17.74 5.44 -8.27
N ASP A 117 17.90 5.98 -9.47
CA ASP A 117 19.07 6.78 -9.86
C ASP A 117 19.17 8.10 -9.06
N HIS A 118 18.06 8.60 -8.53
CA HIS A 118 18.00 9.76 -7.61
C HIS A 118 18.11 9.38 -6.12
N GLY A 119 18.35 8.11 -5.79
CA GLY A 119 18.61 7.66 -4.42
C GLY A 119 17.41 7.07 -3.67
N ALA A 120 16.26 6.85 -4.32
CA ALA A 120 15.16 6.14 -3.67
C ALA A 120 15.57 4.71 -3.29
N VAL A 121 15.33 4.31 -2.04
CA VAL A 121 15.71 2.99 -1.51
C VAL A 121 14.58 1.95 -1.63
N HIS A 122 13.38 2.38 -2.02
CA HIS A 122 12.21 1.53 -2.18
C HIS A 122 11.25 2.10 -3.21
N VAL A 123 10.53 1.23 -3.92
CA VAL A 123 9.42 1.60 -4.78
C VAL A 123 8.19 0.76 -4.45
N SER A 124 7.02 1.40 -4.44
CA SER A 124 5.74 0.69 -4.34
C SER A 124 4.84 1.02 -5.51
N ALA A 125 4.13 0.02 -6.05
CA ALA A 125 3.27 0.17 -7.22
C ALA A 125 1.83 -0.30 -6.96
N GLU A 126 0.85 0.45 -7.48
CA GLU A 126 -0.58 0.10 -7.49
C GLU A 126 -1.18 0.56 -8.82
N PHE A 127 -2.01 -0.28 -9.43
CA PHE A 127 -2.80 0.15 -10.59
C PHE A 127 -3.90 1.14 -10.17
N LEU A 128 -4.33 1.96 -11.12
CA LEU A 128 -5.49 2.81 -10.96
C LEU A 128 -6.70 1.97 -10.50
N LYS A 129 -7.48 2.51 -9.57
CA LYS A 129 -8.81 2.02 -9.26
C LYS A 129 -9.77 3.01 -9.90
N PHE A 130 -10.45 2.59 -10.96
CA PHE A 130 -11.26 3.50 -11.76
C PHE A 130 -12.46 3.96 -10.92
N PRO A 131 -12.63 5.27 -10.64
CA PRO A 131 -13.73 5.76 -9.83
C PRO A 131 -15.07 5.52 -10.55
N LEU A 132 -16.15 5.26 -9.81
CA LEU A 132 -17.51 5.09 -10.37
C LEU A 132 -18.46 6.24 -10.01
N GLU A 133 -17.99 7.23 -9.25
CA GLU A 133 -18.79 8.38 -8.87
C GLU A 133 -18.71 9.44 -9.96
N ASN A 134 -19.74 9.53 -10.80
CA ASN A 134 -19.74 10.35 -12.02
C ASN A 134 -19.53 11.86 -11.75
N SER A 135 -19.85 12.34 -10.54
CA SER A 135 -19.63 13.72 -10.11
C SER A 135 -18.22 14.00 -9.58
N SER A 136 -17.38 12.97 -9.41
CA SER A 136 -16.02 13.14 -8.93
C SER A 136 -15.13 13.79 -10.00
N LYS A 137 -14.16 14.60 -9.56
CA LYS A 137 -13.22 15.27 -10.48
C LYS A 137 -12.40 14.25 -11.26
N GLU A 138 -12.06 13.15 -10.60
CA GLU A 138 -11.30 12.03 -11.13
C GLU A 138 -12.07 11.33 -12.25
N PHE A 139 -13.36 10.99 -12.04
CA PHE A 139 -14.19 10.41 -13.09
C PHE A 139 -14.31 11.34 -14.29
N ILE A 140 -14.65 12.61 -14.06
CA ILE A 140 -14.81 13.60 -15.13
C ILE A 140 -13.50 13.74 -15.94
N SER A 141 -12.36 13.79 -15.24
CA SER A 141 -11.05 13.87 -15.87
C SER A 141 -10.72 12.64 -16.69
N LEU A 142 -10.94 11.44 -16.15
CA LEU A 142 -10.68 10.18 -16.85
C LEU A 142 -11.59 10.02 -18.07
N SER A 143 -12.90 10.26 -17.92
CA SER A 143 -13.86 10.17 -19.04
C SER A 143 -13.57 11.17 -20.16
N LYS A 144 -12.97 12.32 -19.85
CA LYS A 144 -12.60 13.33 -20.84
C LYS A 144 -11.26 13.02 -21.53
N ASN A 145 -10.25 12.63 -20.77
CA ASN A 145 -8.87 12.54 -21.26
C ASN A 145 -8.39 11.12 -21.58
N ALA A 146 -9.10 10.09 -21.11
CA ALA A 146 -8.87 8.66 -21.37
C ALA A 146 -10.21 7.91 -21.45
N PRO A 147 -11.13 8.29 -22.37
CA PRO A 147 -12.48 7.72 -22.46
C PRO A 147 -12.51 6.21 -22.65
N GLU A 148 -11.53 5.65 -23.37
CA GLU A 148 -11.37 4.23 -23.63
C GLU A 148 -11.04 3.41 -22.37
N LEU A 149 -10.54 4.06 -21.32
CA LEU A 149 -10.07 3.37 -20.14
C LEU A 149 -11.20 2.62 -19.43
N LEU A 150 -12.42 3.17 -19.41
CA LEU A 150 -13.56 2.48 -18.81
C LEU A 150 -13.86 1.15 -19.53
N ASP A 151 -13.71 1.12 -20.85
CA ASP A 151 -13.94 -0.08 -21.65
C ASP A 151 -12.80 -1.10 -21.47
N VAL A 152 -11.57 -0.65 -21.23
CA VAL A 152 -10.47 -1.53 -20.78
C VAL A 152 -10.85 -2.25 -19.49
N TYR A 153 -11.39 -1.54 -18.49
CA TYR A 153 -11.81 -2.18 -17.24
C TYR A 153 -12.96 -3.17 -17.45
N ARG A 154 -13.96 -2.79 -18.25
CA ARG A 154 -15.12 -3.64 -18.54
C ARG A 154 -14.73 -4.93 -19.27
N SER A 155 -13.86 -4.82 -20.28
CA SER A 155 -13.39 -5.96 -21.07
C SER A 155 -12.40 -6.85 -20.30
N SER A 156 -11.63 -6.29 -19.36
CA SER A 156 -10.67 -7.05 -18.53
C SER A 156 -11.32 -7.85 -17.41
N GLY A 157 -12.65 -7.84 -17.26
CA GLY A 157 -13.32 -8.49 -16.13
C GLY A 157 -13.07 -7.80 -14.79
N ALA A 158 -12.82 -6.48 -14.81
CA ALA A 158 -12.64 -5.68 -13.60
C ALA A 158 -13.85 -5.82 -12.66
N LYS A 159 -13.57 -5.84 -11.36
CA LYS A 159 -14.58 -6.09 -10.35
C LYS A 159 -14.84 -4.81 -9.58
N ARG A 160 -16.12 -4.53 -9.30
CA ARG A 160 -16.51 -3.43 -8.41
C ARG A 160 -16.05 -3.72 -6.99
N VAL A 161 -15.35 -2.76 -6.40
CA VAL A 161 -14.94 -2.73 -5.00
C VAL A 161 -15.36 -1.38 -4.44
N GLY A 162 -16.43 -1.37 -3.65
CA GLY A 162 -17.01 -0.12 -3.14
C GLY A 162 -17.48 0.81 -4.27
N ARG A 163 -16.81 1.96 -4.37
CA ARG A 163 -17.08 3.02 -5.36
C ARG A 163 -16.09 3.02 -6.54
N GLU A 164 -15.33 1.95 -6.71
CA GLU A 164 -14.29 1.85 -7.73
C GLU A 164 -14.41 0.54 -8.51
N LEU A 165 -13.89 0.50 -9.74
CA LEU A 165 -13.57 -0.73 -10.47
C LEU A 165 -12.08 -1.03 -10.29
N CYS A 166 -11.76 -2.25 -9.91
CA CYS A 166 -10.39 -2.73 -9.77
C CYS A 166 -10.13 -3.79 -10.84
N LEU A 167 -9.01 -3.66 -11.56
CA LEU A 167 -8.54 -4.71 -12.48
C LEU A 167 -8.31 -6.03 -11.71
N PRO A 168 -8.58 -7.19 -12.34
CA PRO A 168 -8.29 -8.47 -11.72
C PRO A 168 -6.78 -8.65 -11.55
N ALA A 169 -6.38 -9.55 -10.63
CA ALA A 169 -4.96 -9.78 -10.34
C ALA A 169 -4.21 -10.30 -11.57
N GLU A 170 -4.86 -11.13 -12.39
CA GLU A 170 -4.33 -11.69 -13.63
C GLU A 170 -3.93 -10.62 -14.65
N ALA A 171 -4.62 -9.48 -14.66
CA ALA A 171 -4.29 -8.35 -15.54
C ALA A 171 -3.11 -7.49 -15.02
N LYS A 172 -2.76 -7.61 -13.73
CA LYS A 172 -1.77 -6.77 -13.06
C LYS A 172 -0.47 -7.49 -12.72
N VAL A 173 -0.50 -8.83 -12.68
CA VAL A 173 0.58 -9.67 -12.13
C VAL A 173 1.90 -9.47 -12.87
N SER A 174 1.92 -9.58 -14.20
CA SER A 174 3.16 -9.49 -14.99
C SER A 174 3.90 -8.18 -14.71
N THR A 175 3.19 -7.05 -14.80
CA THR A 175 3.73 -5.73 -14.53
C THR A 175 4.30 -5.60 -13.12
N HIS A 176 3.63 -6.13 -12.10
CA HIS A 176 4.17 -6.07 -10.74
C HIS A 176 5.46 -6.87 -10.58
N PHE A 177 5.56 -8.06 -11.17
CA PHE A 177 6.77 -8.87 -11.10
C PHE A 177 7.92 -8.27 -11.93
N GLU A 178 7.62 -7.70 -13.10
CA GLU A 178 8.58 -6.92 -13.89
C GLU A 178 9.14 -5.74 -13.09
N LEU A 179 8.29 -4.93 -12.47
CA LEU A 179 8.70 -3.80 -11.63
C LEU A 179 9.48 -4.26 -10.39
N ARG A 180 9.09 -5.37 -9.76
CA ARG A 180 9.84 -5.98 -8.66
C ARG A 180 11.24 -6.38 -9.11
N ASN A 181 11.35 -7.11 -10.21
CA ASN A 181 12.63 -7.58 -10.71
C ASN A 181 13.53 -6.40 -11.13
N LEU A 182 12.95 -5.35 -11.70
CA LEU A 182 13.66 -4.11 -12.01
C LEU A 182 14.19 -3.40 -10.75
N ALA A 183 13.36 -3.26 -9.71
CA ALA A 183 13.77 -2.70 -8.43
C ALA A 183 14.93 -3.49 -7.80
N LEU A 184 14.82 -4.83 -7.79
CA LEU A 184 15.87 -5.70 -7.26
C LEU A 184 17.16 -5.60 -8.08
N ALA A 185 17.07 -5.50 -9.41
CA ALA A 185 18.23 -5.29 -10.28
C ALA A 185 18.92 -3.94 -10.04
N LYS A 186 18.16 -2.92 -9.63
CA LYS A 186 18.66 -1.61 -9.17
C LYS A 186 19.17 -1.64 -7.72
N GLY A 187 19.09 -2.77 -7.03
CA GLY A 187 19.53 -2.92 -5.64
C GLY A 187 18.60 -2.28 -4.61
N ILE A 188 17.35 -1.98 -4.98
CA ILE A 188 16.36 -1.33 -4.12
C ILE A 188 15.16 -2.24 -3.84
N HIS A 189 14.36 -1.84 -2.86
CA HIS A 189 13.23 -2.64 -2.40
C HIS A 189 11.96 -2.41 -3.23
N PHE A 190 11.08 -3.42 -3.29
CA PHE A 190 9.79 -3.32 -3.95
C PHE A 190 8.62 -3.64 -3.02
N GLY A 191 7.52 -2.92 -3.20
CA GLY A 191 6.26 -3.11 -2.47
C GLY A 191 5.06 -3.26 -3.39
N PHE A 192 4.39 -4.40 -3.35
CA PHE A 192 3.10 -4.60 -4.01
C PHE A 192 2.02 -3.85 -3.23
N ALA A 193 1.40 -2.84 -3.83
CA ALA A 193 0.38 -2.02 -3.15
C ALA A 193 -1.06 -2.36 -3.53
N ASP A 194 -1.26 -3.12 -4.61
CA ASP A 194 -2.54 -3.75 -4.90
C ASP A 194 -2.91 -4.82 -3.85
N ASN A 195 -4.17 -4.80 -3.40
CA ASN A 195 -4.63 -5.57 -2.24
C ASN A 195 -4.43 -7.08 -2.41
N GLU A 196 -4.60 -7.60 -3.62
CA GLU A 196 -4.50 -9.03 -3.94
C GLU A 196 -3.06 -9.55 -3.78
N PHE A 197 -2.05 -8.66 -3.80
CA PHE A 197 -0.64 -9.01 -3.75
C PHE A 197 0.03 -8.69 -2.42
N LEU A 198 -0.69 -8.16 -1.42
CA LEU A 198 -0.05 -7.71 -0.17
C LEU A 198 0.71 -8.81 0.58
N HIS A 199 0.28 -10.06 0.43
CA HIS A 199 0.92 -11.25 1.00
C HIS A 199 2.31 -11.55 0.42
N LEU A 200 2.65 -11.00 -0.75
CA LEU A 200 3.95 -11.15 -1.40
C LEU A 200 5.00 -10.16 -0.86
N ASN A 201 4.59 -9.14 -0.11
CA ASN A 201 5.53 -8.22 0.53
C ASN A 201 6.28 -8.93 1.67
N PRO A 202 7.61 -8.84 1.76
CA PRO A 202 8.36 -9.47 2.85
C PRO A 202 8.20 -8.73 4.19
N TYR A 203 7.62 -7.54 4.20
CA TYR A 203 7.55 -6.63 5.35
C TYR A 203 6.35 -6.86 6.26
N VAL A 204 6.47 -6.60 7.56
CA VAL A 204 5.31 -6.63 8.47
C VAL A 204 4.35 -5.47 8.17
N SER A 205 4.90 -4.31 7.79
CA SER A 205 4.12 -3.25 7.19
C SER A 205 3.57 -3.67 5.82
N CYS A 206 2.66 -2.86 5.27
CA CYS A 206 2.02 -3.12 3.98
C CYS A 206 3.03 -2.94 2.81
N CYS A 207 2.66 -2.22 1.77
CA CYS A 207 3.51 -1.98 0.60
C CYS A 207 4.64 -0.97 0.81
N ASN A 208 4.68 -0.30 1.96
CA ASN A 208 5.59 0.82 2.19
C ASN A 208 6.95 0.39 2.80
N ALA A 209 7.07 -0.81 3.35
CA ALA A 209 8.27 -1.31 4.01
C ALA A 209 8.73 -0.45 5.22
N ALA A 210 7.81 0.19 5.92
CA ALA A 210 8.15 1.09 7.01
C ALA A 210 8.83 0.40 8.21
N ASP A 211 8.54 -0.87 8.50
CA ASP A 211 9.28 -1.67 9.50
C ASP A 211 10.76 -1.90 9.13
N LYS A 212 11.16 -1.61 7.89
CA LYS A 212 12.54 -1.67 7.45
C LYS A 212 13.27 -0.33 7.58
N PHE A 213 12.57 0.78 7.37
CA PHE A 213 13.17 2.11 7.28
C PHE A 213 12.99 2.97 8.53
N LEU A 214 12.06 2.60 9.41
CA LEU A 214 11.78 3.31 10.65
C LEU A 214 12.22 2.47 11.85
N ARG A 215 12.91 3.12 12.79
CA ARG A 215 13.29 2.51 14.08
C ARG A 215 12.04 2.33 14.93
N ASN A 216 11.98 1.27 15.76
CA ASN A 216 10.89 1.04 16.72
C ASN A 216 9.46 1.09 16.11
N ALA A 217 9.34 0.83 14.80
CA ALA A 217 8.07 0.86 14.09
C ALA A 217 7.32 -0.47 14.25
N HIS A 218 6.56 -0.57 15.34
CA HIS A 218 5.74 -1.76 15.61
C HIS A 218 4.42 -1.69 14.84
N PHE A 219 4.15 -2.72 14.04
CA PHE A 219 2.90 -2.86 13.30
C PHE A 219 2.01 -3.91 13.95
N PHE A 220 0.71 -3.65 13.93
CA PHE A 220 -0.28 -4.59 14.44
C PHE A 220 -0.33 -5.86 13.57
N ASN A 221 0.25 -6.96 14.06
CA ASN A 221 0.39 -8.24 13.36
C ASN A 221 -0.71 -9.27 13.71
N ALA A 222 -1.64 -8.92 14.58
CA ALA A 222 -2.78 -9.75 14.94
C ALA A 222 -3.91 -9.66 13.89
N ASN A 223 -3.60 -9.95 12.62
CA ASN A 223 -4.51 -9.82 11.49
C ASN A 223 -4.40 -11.03 10.53
N ALA A 224 -5.38 -11.17 9.63
CA ALA A 224 -5.46 -12.31 8.70
C ALA A 224 -4.26 -12.40 7.74
N LEU A 225 -3.76 -11.25 7.27
CA LEU A 225 -2.59 -11.19 6.39
C LEU A 225 -1.33 -11.70 7.09
N SER A 226 -1.13 -11.35 8.36
CA SER A 226 0.04 -11.79 9.13
C SER A 226 -0.02 -13.30 9.43
N ILE A 227 -1.21 -13.81 9.76
CA ILE A 227 -1.44 -15.26 9.87
C ILE A 227 -1.08 -15.95 8.56
N LEU A 228 -1.63 -15.47 7.43
CA LEU A 228 -1.32 -16.01 6.10
C LEU A 228 0.19 -16.04 5.85
N LYS A 229 0.86 -14.89 5.96
CA LYS A 229 2.30 -14.75 5.73
C LYS A 229 3.15 -15.69 6.58
N SER A 230 2.78 -15.91 7.85
CA SER A 230 3.49 -16.85 8.73
C SER A 230 3.45 -18.31 8.27
N GLN A 231 2.51 -18.65 7.39
CA GLN A 231 2.27 -20.00 6.88
C GLN A 231 2.69 -20.19 5.42
N MET A 232 3.07 -19.13 4.72
CA MET A 232 3.36 -19.17 3.27
C MET A 232 4.52 -20.11 2.88
N SER A 233 5.45 -20.38 3.80
CA SER A 233 6.54 -21.33 3.59
C SER A 233 6.11 -22.80 3.69
N LYS A 234 4.91 -23.07 4.21
CA LYS A 234 4.36 -24.42 4.37
C LYS A 234 3.68 -24.87 3.09
N GLU A 235 3.54 -26.19 2.94
CA GLU A 235 2.75 -26.81 1.87
C GLU A 235 1.25 -26.53 2.07
N GLN A 236 0.81 -26.62 3.33
CA GLN A 236 -0.56 -26.33 3.73
C GLN A 236 -0.61 -25.06 4.59
N ILE A 237 -1.36 -24.09 4.13
CA ILE A 237 -1.61 -22.83 4.82
C ILE A 237 -2.80 -23.03 5.76
N ARG A 238 -2.53 -23.01 7.06
CA ARG A 238 -3.52 -23.31 8.12
C ARG A 238 -3.78 -22.08 8.98
N PHE A 239 -4.94 -22.03 9.62
CA PHE A 239 -5.22 -20.98 10.58
C PHE A 239 -4.41 -21.24 11.86
N LYS A 240 -3.25 -20.60 11.98
CA LYS A 240 -2.44 -20.63 13.20
C LYS A 240 -2.18 -19.20 13.67
N TYR A 241 -2.64 -18.89 14.87
CA TYR A 241 -2.35 -17.60 15.50
C TYR A 241 -0.86 -17.53 15.84
N PRO A 242 -0.15 -16.42 15.58
CA PRO A 242 1.25 -16.30 15.99
C PRO A 242 1.36 -16.32 17.51
N ASP A 243 2.30 -17.09 18.05
CA ASP A 243 2.44 -17.30 19.50
C ASP A 243 2.85 -16.01 20.24
N ASP A 244 3.46 -15.07 19.53
CA ASP A 244 3.97 -13.76 19.99
C ASP A 244 3.10 -12.56 19.57
N ALA A 245 1.98 -12.78 18.87
CA ALA A 245 1.14 -11.68 18.39
C ALA A 245 0.46 -10.93 19.54
N TRP A 246 0.54 -9.60 19.51
CA TRP A 246 -0.16 -8.74 20.47
C TRP A 246 -1.67 -8.91 20.29
N LEU A 247 -2.37 -9.20 21.39
CA LEU A 247 -3.82 -9.35 21.43
C LEU A 247 -4.48 -8.20 22.20
N PRO A 248 -5.66 -7.72 21.76
CA PRO A 248 -6.33 -6.60 22.38
C PRO A 248 -6.85 -6.97 23.78
N LYS A 249 -6.38 -6.25 24.81
CA LYS A 249 -6.83 -6.44 26.20
C LYS A 249 -8.26 -5.95 26.47
N GLN A 250 -8.80 -5.12 25.58
CA GLN A 250 -10.15 -4.54 25.68
C GLN A 250 -10.96 -4.86 24.43
N SER A 251 -12.30 -4.82 24.55
CA SER A 251 -13.19 -5.13 23.44
C SER A 251 -12.97 -4.16 22.28
N MET A 252 -12.67 -4.71 21.10
CA MET A 252 -12.54 -3.94 19.86
C MET A 252 -13.85 -3.82 19.10
N LEU A 253 -14.95 -4.45 19.57
CA LEU A 253 -16.20 -4.56 18.82
C LEU A 253 -16.84 -3.20 18.50
N SER A 254 -16.71 -2.23 19.39
CA SER A 254 -17.17 -0.84 19.20
C SER A 254 -16.42 -0.12 18.07
N HIS A 255 -15.14 -0.45 17.87
CA HIS A 255 -14.26 0.14 16.86
C HIS A 255 -14.32 -0.57 15.50
N ILE A 256 -15.04 -1.69 15.43
CA ILE A 256 -15.29 -2.41 14.17
C ILE A 256 -16.55 -1.84 13.52
N ASN A 257 -16.50 -1.66 12.19
CA ASN A 257 -17.64 -1.20 11.41
C ASN A 257 -18.87 -2.10 11.63
N SER A 258 -20.07 -1.52 11.54
CA SER A 258 -21.32 -2.24 11.82
C SER A 258 -21.52 -3.50 10.97
N ARG A 259 -21.01 -3.51 9.73
CA ARG A 259 -21.09 -4.66 8.80
C ARG A 259 -20.18 -5.83 9.17
N SER A 260 -19.17 -5.59 10.01
CA SER A 260 -18.19 -6.58 10.46
C SER A 260 -18.28 -6.83 11.97
N ARG A 261 -19.11 -6.06 12.69
CA ARG A 261 -19.37 -6.22 14.12
C ARG A 261 -20.16 -7.50 14.34
N MET A 262 -19.79 -8.23 15.38
CA MET A 262 -20.39 -9.52 15.71
C MET A 262 -20.90 -9.48 17.15
N SER A 263 -21.95 -10.25 17.43
CA SER A 263 -22.39 -10.50 18.80
C SER A 263 -21.44 -11.50 19.44
N LEU A 264 -20.40 -10.99 20.10
CA LEU A 264 -19.39 -11.76 20.82
C LEU A 264 -19.23 -11.24 22.26
N SER A 265 -20.28 -10.65 22.84
CA SER A 265 -20.25 -10.01 24.16
C SER A 265 -19.98 -10.99 25.30
N SER A 266 -20.20 -12.29 25.10
CA SER A 266 -19.90 -13.35 26.06
C SER A 266 -18.43 -13.80 26.05
N LEU A 267 -17.61 -13.33 25.10
CA LEU A 267 -16.20 -13.69 24.99
C LEU A 267 -15.30 -12.62 25.61
N SER A 268 -14.15 -13.02 26.14
CA SER A 268 -13.08 -12.07 26.46
C SER A 268 -12.59 -11.36 25.17
N ALA A 269 -11.99 -10.17 25.31
CA ALA A 269 -11.49 -9.40 24.17
C ALA A 269 -10.57 -10.21 23.24
N ASN A 270 -9.65 -11.00 23.82
CA ASN A 270 -8.74 -11.87 23.08
C ASN A 270 -9.47 -12.98 22.32
N GLN A 271 -10.43 -13.65 22.97
CA GLN A 271 -11.22 -14.72 22.35
C GLN A 271 -12.09 -14.16 21.23
N ALA A 272 -12.74 -13.01 21.46
CA ALA A 272 -13.55 -12.33 20.45
C ALA A 272 -12.70 -11.97 19.23
N TRP A 273 -11.50 -11.43 19.42
CA TRP A 273 -10.60 -11.09 18.32
C TRP A 273 -10.16 -12.32 17.52
N LYS A 274 -9.78 -13.42 18.20
CA LYS A 274 -9.42 -14.68 17.55
C LYS A 274 -10.58 -15.23 16.72
N GLU A 275 -11.81 -15.19 17.23
CA GLU A 275 -12.99 -15.64 16.49
C GLU A 275 -13.29 -14.74 15.28
N ILE A 276 -13.11 -13.42 15.38
CA ILE A 276 -13.24 -12.51 14.23
C ILE A 276 -12.25 -12.89 13.12
N LEU A 277 -10.98 -13.13 13.47
CA LEU A 277 -9.98 -13.56 12.48
C LEU A 277 -10.30 -14.95 11.92
N ARG A 278 -10.75 -15.89 12.74
CA ARG A 278 -11.15 -17.24 12.30
C ARG A 278 -12.32 -17.18 11.32
N ARG A 279 -13.30 -16.29 11.53
CA ARG A 279 -14.40 -16.10 10.58
C ARG A 279 -13.94 -15.43 9.29
N LYS A 280 -13.05 -14.44 9.36
CA LYS A 280 -12.44 -13.85 8.16
C LYS A 280 -11.66 -14.90 7.37
N TRP A 281 -10.89 -15.74 8.06
CA TRP A 281 -10.15 -16.85 7.46
C TRP A 281 -11.05 -17.82 6.68
N ASN A 282 -12.20 -18.15 7.28
CA ASN A 282 -13.17 -19.07 6.69
C ASN A 282 -14.14 -18.42 5.69
N SER A 283 -14.07 -17.10 5.49
CA SER A 283 -14.93 -16.40 4.54
C SER A 283 -14.54 -16.76 3.11
N ARG A 284 -15.48 -17.33 2.35
CA ARG A 284 -15.39 -17.46 0.88
C ARG A 284 -15.73 -16.18 0.13
N SER A 285 -16.16 -15.14 0.84
CA SER A 285 -16.48 -13.82 0.29
C SER A 285 -15.35 -12.83 0.55
N ARG A 286 -15.25 -11.76 -0.28
CA ARG A 286 -14.25 -10.68 -0.22
C ARG A 286 -14.30 -9.86 1.09
N ARG A 287 -13.90 -10.48 2.19
CA ARG A 287 -13.91 -9.91 3.55
C ARG A 287 -12.49 -9.86 4.15
N GLY A 288 -11.47 -9.88 3.31
CA GLY A 288 -10.06 -9.86 3.72
C GLY A 288 -9.61 -11.20 4.30
N GLY A 289 -10.07 -12.31 3.70
CA GLY A 289 -9.62 -13.67 4.02
C GLY A 289 -8.52 -14.14 3.06
N PRO A 290 -7.89 -15.32 3.30
CA PRO A 290 -6.82 -15.83 2.44
C PRO A 290 -7.20 -15.94 0.96
N ALA A 291 -8.46 -16.29 0.65
CA ALA A 291 -8.96 -16.43 -0.72
C ALA A 291 -8.97 -15.12 -1.52
N ASP A 292 -8.80 -13.96 -0.88
CA ASP A 292 -8.73 -12.66 -1.55
C ASP A 292 -7.33 -12.37 -2.12
N TYR A 293 -6.33 -13.17 -1.75
CA TYR A 293 -4.96 -13.01 -2.18
C TYR A 293 -4.65 -13.88 -3.40
N PHE A 294 -3.92 -13.30 -4.34
CA PHE A 294 -3.61 -13.93 -5.60
C PHE A 294 -2.76 -15.20 -5.43
N GLY A 295 -3.09 -16.26 -6.17
CA GLY A 295 -2.41 -17.55 -6.06
C GLY A 295 -2.80 -18.39 -4.83
N ILE A 296 -3.61 -17.87 -3.90
CA ILE A 296 -4.10 -18.61 -2.72
C ILE A 296 -5.44 -19.26 -3.04
N LYS A 297 -5.53 -20.58 -2.89
CA LYS A 297 -6.76 -21.36 -3.16
C LYS A 297 -7.13 -22.24 -1.97
N PRO A 298 -8.42 -22.39 -1.65
CA PRO A 298 -8.85 -23.32 -0.62
C PRO A 298 -8.69 -24.76 -1.12
N ARG A 299 -8.23 -25.66 -0.25
CA ARG A 299 -8.29 -27.10 -0.46
C ARG A 299 -9.70 -27.61 -0.13
N GLU A 300 -10.00 -28.83 -0.59
CA GLU A 300 -11.27 -29.50 -0.24
C GLU A 300 -11.32 -29.87 1.24
N GLU A 301 -10.17 -30.26 1.79
CA GLU A 301 -9.98 -30.63 3.19
C GLU A 301 -10.12 -29.43 4.14
N ARG A 302 -10.54 -29.73 5.38
CA ARG A 302 -10.56 -28.81 6.52
C ARG A 302 -9.69 -29.33 7.64
N ASP A 303 -9.25 -28.44 8.53
CA ASP A 303 -8.55 -28.86 9.74
C ASP A 303 -9.48 -29.52 10.77
N SER A 304 -8.91 -30.04 11.86
CA SER A 304 -9.65 -30.77 12.90
C SER A 304 -10.73 -29.96 13.62
N VAL A 305 -10.72 -28.63 13.50
CA VAL A 305 -11.70 -27.72 14.09
C VAL A 305 -12.55 -27.01 13.02
N GLY A 306 -12.51 -27.53 11.79
CA GLY A 306 -13.36 -27.13 10.67
C GLY A 306 -12.91 -25.89 9.90
N ASN A 307 -11.69 -25.36 10.12
CA ASN A 307 -11.21 -24.23 9.33
C ASN A 307 -10.79 -24.66 7.92
N LEU A 308 -10.94 -23.76 6.96
CA LEU A 308 -10.40 -23.90 5.62
C LEU A 308 -8.87 -24.02 5.68
N ILE A 309 -8.35 -24.98 4.91
CA ILE A 309 -6.93 -25.10 4.60
C ILE A 309 -6.72 -24.50 3.22
N PHE A 310 -5.65 -23.76 3.04
CA PHE A 310 -5.28 -23.15 1.77
C PHE A 310 -3.97 -23.74 1.24
N GLU A 311 -3.77 -23.59 -0.05
CA GLU A 311 -2.50 -23.82 -0.73
C GLU A 311 -2.14 -22.55 -1.51
N TRP A 312 -0.84 -22.35 -1.72
CA TRP A 312 -0.32 -21.25 -2.52
C TRP A 312 0.38 -21.81 -3.74
N ASN A 313 -0.08 -21.41 -4.93
CA ASN A 313 0.66 -21.68 -6.15
C ASN A 313 1.90 -20.76 -6.20
N ARG A 314 3.08 -21.36 -5.97
CA ARG A 314 4.36 -20.65 -5.93
C ARG A 314 4.88 -20.26 -7.31
N ASP A 315 4.46 -20.96 -8.35
CA ASP A 315 4.88 -20.70 -9.73
C ASP A 315 4.35 -19.35 -10.23
N VAL A 316 3.32 -18.81 -9.57
CA VAL A 316 2.77 -17.49 -9.87
C VAL A 316 3.63 -16.34 -9.32
N ALA A 317 4.70 -16.67 -8.57
CA ALA A 317 5.66 -15.71 -8.03
C ALA A 317 7.08 -15.86 -8.58
N ALA A 318 7.27 -16.79 -9.53
CA ALA A 318 8.51 -16.99 -10.28
C ALA A 318 8.54 -16.08 -11.51
#